data_AF-A0A3C0QT73-F1
#
_entry.id   AF-A0A3C0QT73-F1
#
_cell.length_a   1.000
_cell.length_b   1.000
_cell.length_c   1.000
_cell.angle_alpha   90.00
_cell.angle_beta   90.00
_cell.angle_gamma   90.00
#
_symmetry.space_group_name_H-M   'P 1'
#
loop_
_entity.id
_entity.type
_entity.pdbx_description
1 polymer ?
#
loop_
_entity_poly.entity_id
_entity_poly.type
_entity_poly.pdbx_seq_one_letter_code
_entity_poly.pdbx_strand_id
1 'polypeptide(L)'
;MNKVEKAIENHKNHYPCSTAVLSAFAEEAGISEQEALTISRPMAGGRMGKCGAVLSAEYVIEKIYGDKAEEKKAEFEQRFIAMNQSVVCRELKGIGTGKVLRSCRGCVTDAAQLLAEFCNESE
;
A
#
# COMPACT_ATOMS: atom_id res chain seq x y z
N MET A 1 11.01 15.85 0.30
CA MET A 1 10.41 14.71 -0.42
C MET A 1 9.15 14.35 0.33
N ASN A 2 7.99 14.36 -0.32
CA ASN A 2 6.75 13.93 0.32
C ASN A 2 6.69 12.38 0.40
N LYS A 3 5.75 11.86 1.20
CA LYS A 3 5.64 10.41 1.47
C LYS A 3 5.39 9.60 0.19
N VAL A 4 4.62 10.15 -0.75
CA VAL A 4 4.35 9.54 -2.06
C VAL A 4 5.62 9.40 -2.89
N GLU A 5 6.40 10.48 -3.00
CA GLU A 5 7.69 10.48 -3.67
C GLU A 5 8.66 9.48 -3.02
N LYS A 6 8.68 9.43 -1.68
CA LYS A 6 9.49 8.46 -0.93
C LYS A 6 9.11 7.01 -1.28
N ALA A 7 7.82 6.69 -1.32
CA ALA A 7 7.35 5.35 -1.68
C ALA A 7 7.74 4.97 -3.12
N ILE A 8 7.59 5.91 -4.06
CA ILE A 8 7.99 5.71 -5.46
C ILE A 8 9.50 5.48 -5.57
N GLU A 9 10.29 6.29 -4.86
CA GLU A 9 11.75 6.21 -4.87
C GLU A 9 12.26 4.92 -4.22
N ASN A 10 11.68 4.51 -3.08
CA ASN A 10 11.96 3.22 -2.46
C ASN A 10 11.75 2.07 -3.46
N HIS A 11 10.63 2.06 -4.18
CA HIS A 11 10.36 1.02 -5.16
C HIS A 11 11.30 1.08 -6.39
N LYS A 12 11.75 2.28 -6.80
CA LYS A 12 12.83 2.40 -7.81
C LYS A 12 14.11 1.77 -7.30
N ASN A 13 14.43 1.94 -6.02
CA ASN A 13 15.61 1.39 -5.36
C ASN A 13 15.41 -0.09 -4.92
N HIS A 14 14.63 -0.85 -5.68
CA HIS A 14 14.39 -2.28 -5.52
C HIS A 14 13.71 -2.72 -4.22
N TYR A 15 13.08 -1.80 -3.47
CA TYR A 15 12.26 -2.20 -2.35
C TYR A 15 11.03 -2.95 -2.86
N PRO A 16 10.63 -4.06 -2.21
CA PRO A 16 9.37 -4.72 -2.49
C PRO A 16 8.20 -3.74 -2.37
N CYS A 17 7.10 -3.98 -3.09
CA CYS A 17 5.99 -3.03 -3.16
C CYS A 17 5.37 -2.68 -1.80
N SER A 18 5.20 -3.68 -0.91
CA SER A 18 4.74 -3.46 0.46
C SER A 18 5.74 -2.61 1.25
N THR A 19 7.02 -2.98 1.20
CA THR A 19 8.10 -2.29 1.91
C THR A 19 8.27 -0.85 1.45
N ALA A 20 8.15 -0.59 0.15
CA ALA A 20 8.23 0.75 -0.40
C ALA A 20 7.17 1.69 0.23
N VAL A 21 5.93 1.20 0.36
CA VAL A 21 4.83 1.94 0.99
C VAL A 21 5.03 2.02 2.50
N LEU A 22 5.20 0.91 3.21
CA LEU A 22 5.25 0.93 4.67
C LEU A 22 6.44 1.76 5.21
N SER A 23 7.62 1.67 4.59
CA SER A 23 8.78 2.49 4.99
C SER A 23 8.61 3.98 4.68
N ALA A 24 7.76 4.33 3.71
CA ALA A 24 7.45 5.72 3.41
C ALA A 24 6.48 6.33 4.43
N PHE A 25 5.65 5.50 5.06
CA PHE A 25 4.61 5.89 6.03
C PHE A 25 4.85 5.33 7.45
N ALA A 26 6.13 5.08 7.80
CA ALA A 26 6.49 4.45 9.06
C ALA A 26 6.20 5.37 10.27
N GLU A 27 6.37 6.67 10.08
CA GLU A 27 6.16 7.69 11.12
C GLU A 27 4.67 7.76 11.53
N GLU A 28 3.76 7.72 10.55
CA GLU A 28 2.31 7.73 10.77
C GLU A 28 1.84 6.44 11.44
N ALA A 29 2.49 5.32 11.10
CA ALA A 29 2.26 4.04 11.75
C ALA A 29 2.87 3.95 13.15
N GLY A 30 3.65 4.96 13.59
CA GLY A 30 4.33 4.97 14.88
C GLY A 30 5.40 3.88 15.03
N ILE A 31 6.04 3.48 13.93
CA ILE A 31 7.05 2.41 13.90
C ILE A 31 8.38 2.91 13.33
N SER A 32 9.47 2.23 13.69
CA SER A 32 10.77 2.47 13.08
C SER A 32 10.82 1.95 11.64
N GLU A 33 11.77 2.46 10.85
CA GLU A 33 12.02 1.96 9.51
C GLU A 33 12.38 0.46 9.50
N GLN A 34 13.15 0.00 10.49
CA GLN A 34 13.52 -1.42 10.63
C GLN A 34 12.30 -2.32 10.89
N GLU A 35 11.35 -1.85 11.69
CA GLU A 35 10.07 -2.53 11.89
C GLU A 35 9.25 -2.55 10.60
N ALA A 36 9.17 -1.42 9.89
CA ALA A 36 8.48 -1.33 8.60
C ALA A 36 9.05 -2.35 7.60
N LEU A 37 10.37 -2.51 7.51
CA LEU A 37 11.01 -3.53 6.66
C LEU A 37 10.57 -4.95 7.08
N THR A 38 10.58 -5.24 8.38
CA THR A 38 10.29 -6.58 8.93
C THR A 38 8.82 -6.96 8.70
N ILE A 39 7.90 -6.04 8.99
CA ILE A 39 6.44 -6.25 8.89
C ILE A 39 6.00 -6.38 7.42
N SER A 40 6.54 -5.56 6.53
CA SER A 40 6.08 -5.49 5.14
C SER A 40 6.61 -6.61 4.23
N ARG A 41 7.80 -7.16 4.52
CA ARG A 41 8.44 -8.21 3.71
C ARG A 41 7.54 -9.41 3.37
N PRO A 42 6.81 -10.03 4.33
CA PRO A 42 5.92 -11.16 4.01
C PRO A 42 4.73 -10.78 3.11
N MET A 43 4.33 -9.50 3.05
CA MET A 43 3.21 -9.01 2.24
C MET A 43 3.58 -8.85 0.75
N ALA A 44 4.87 -8.88 0.41
CA ALA A 44 5.34 -8.63 -0.94
C ALA A 44 5.00 -9.76 -1.92
N GLY A 45 4.94 -9.42 -3.21
CA GLY A 45 4.86 -10.42 -4.30
C GLY A 45 3.53 -11.18 -4.37
N GLY A 46 2.47 -10.67 -3.74
CA GLY A 46 1.15 -11.31 -3.77
C GLY A 46 1.04 -12.60 -2.97
N ARG A 47 2.00 -12.87 -2.05
CA ARG A 47 2.01 -14.07 -1.20
C ARG A 47 0.75 -14.22 -0.34
N MET A 48 0.11 -13.11 -0.01
CA MET A 48 -1.12 -13.05 0.78
C MET A 48 -2.38 -12.86 -0.08
N GLY A 49 -2.29 -13.04 -1.41
CA GLY A 49 -3.40 -12.83 -2.35
C GLY A 49 -3.65 -11.34 -2.67
N LYS A 50 -3.85 -10.51 -1.65
CA LYS A 50 -4.00 -9.04 -1.78
C LYS A 50 -2.68 -8.37 -2.17
N CYS A 51 -2.74 -7.22 -2.85
CA CYS A 51 -1.59 -6.42 -3.22
C CYS A 51 -0.80 -5.96 -1.99
N GLY A 52 0.51 -6.17 -1.99
CA GLY A 52 1.36 -5.82 -0.84
C GLY A 52 1.37 -4.33 -0.51
N ALA A 53 1.26 -3.46 -1.53
CA ALA A 53 1.14 -2.01 -1.33
C ALA A 53 -0.17 -1.64 -0.60
N VAL A 54 -1.28 -2.31 -0.94
CA VAL A 54 -2.58 -2.15 -0.28
C VAL A 54 -2.51 -2.65 1.16
N LEU A 55 -1.97 -3.84 1.40
CA LEU A 55 -1.80 -4.38 2.76
C LEU A 55 -0.95 -3.48 3.66
N SER A 56 0.09 -2.85 3.12
CA SER A 56 0.90 -1.89 3.86
C SER A 56 0.15 -0.60 4.16
N ALA A 57 -0.70 -0.12 3.24
CA ALA A 57 -1.57 1.02 3.51
C ALA A 57 -2.62 0.69 4.58
N GLU A 58 -3.26 -0.48 4.51
CA GLU A 58 -4.19 -0.95 5.54
C GLU A 58 -3.54 -1.05 6.92
N TYR A 59 -2.26 -1.44 6.98
CA TYR A 59 -1.50 -1.42 8.23
C TYR A 59 -1.36 -0.01 8.81
N VAL A 60 -1.06 0.99 7.98
CA VAL A 60 -0.95 2.38 8.42
C VAL A 60 -2.32 2.90 8.86
N ILE A 61 -3.37 2.62 8.09
CA ILE A 61 -4.77 2.97 8.43
C ILE A 61 -5.17 2.38 9.79
N GLU A 62 -4.81 1.13 10.06
CA GLU A 62 -5.02 0.50 11.38
C GLU A 62 -4.40 1.32 12.52
N LYS A 63 -3.17 1.79 12.31
CA LYS A 63 -2.42 2.52 13.33
C LYS A 63 -2.96 3.92 13.60
N ILE A 64 -3.45 4.62 12.57
CA ILE A 64 -3.93 6.00 12.72
C ILE A 64 -5.40 6.08 13.16
N TYR A 65 -6.26 5.13 12.76
CA TYR A 65 -7.70 5.22 13.02
C TYR A 65 -8.22 4.31 14.15
N GLY A 66 -7.43 3.33 14.61
CA GLY A 66 -7.80 2.45 15.72
C GLY A 66 -9.17 1.80 15.51
N ASP A 67 -10.14 2.11 16.37
CA ASP A 67 -11.50 1.53 16.32
C ASP A 67 -12.25 1.79 15.00
N LYS A 68 -11.89 2.84 14.25
CA LYS A 68 -12.48 3.16 12.94
C LYS A 68 -11.74 2.54 11.76
N ALA A 69 -10.69 1.78 12.01
CA ALA A 69 -9.81 1.27 10.97
C ALA A 69 -10.52 0.38 9.96
N GLU A 70 -11.47 -0.47 10.38
CA GLU A 70 -12.16 -1.37 9.46
C GLU A 70 -12.99 -0.61 8.42
N GLU A 71 -13.71 0.43 8.85
CA GLU A 71 -14.45 1.33 7.95
C GLU A 71 -13.50 2.03 6.97
N LYS A 72 -12.39 2.57 7.48
CA LYS A 72 -11.42 3.31 6.67
C LYS A 72 -10.63 2.41 5.72
N LYS A 73 -10.36 1.17 6.08
CA LYS A 73 -9.77 0.16 5.19
C LYS A 73 -10.74 -0.18 4.06
N ALA A 74 -12.01 -0.42 4.37
CA ALA A 74 -13.02 -0.67 3.35
C ALA A 74 -13.16 0.51 2.37
N GLU A 75 -13.15 1.74 2.89
CA GLU A 75 -13.16 2.95 2.07
C GLU A 75 -11.91 3.05 1.18
N PHE A 76 -10.73 2.80 1.75
CA PHE A 76 -9.47 2.78 1.00
C PHE A 76 -9.49 1.73 -0.11
N GLU A 77 -9.93 0.50 0.18
CA GLU A 77 -10.05 -0.56 -0.82
C GLU A 77 -11.02 -0.18 -1.94
N GLN A 78 -12.18 0.38 -1.62
CA GLN A 78 -13.16 0.81 -2.62
C GLN A 78 -12.57 1.88 -3.55
N ARG A 79 -11.90 2.89 -2.99
CA ARG A 79 -11.23 3.93 -3.80
C ARG A 79 -10.10 3.34 -4.64
N PHE A 80 -9.30 2.41 -4.11
CA PHE A 80 -8.27 1.72 -4.88
C PHE A 80 -8.84 0.86 -6.01
N ILE A 81 -9.94 0.13 -5.77
CA ILE A 81 -10.66 -0.67 -6.77
C ILE A 81 -11.24 0.24 -7.86
N ALA A 82 -11.77 1.41 -7.52
CA ALA A 82 -12.26 2.35 -8.53
C ALA A 82 -11.15 2.79 -9.51
N MET A 83 -9.91 2.92 -9.02
CA MET A 83 -8.74 3.27 -9.84
C MET A 83 -8.17 2.07 -10.63
N ASN A 84 -8.16 0.89 -10.01
CA ASN A 84 -7.35 -0.25 -10.45
C ASN A 84 -8.13 -1.54 -10.76
N GLN A 85 -9.45 -1.52 -10.60
CA GLN A 85 -10.41 -2.60 -10.80
C GLN A 85 -10.29 -3.81 -9.86
N SER A 86 -9.22 -3.92 -9.06
CA SER A 86 -9.04 -5.01 -8.09
C SER A 86 -8.03 -4.61 -7.00
N VAL A 87 -8.07 -5.33 -5.87
CA VAL A 87 -7.00 -5.34 -4.85
C VAL A 87 -6.18 -6.64 -4.87
N VAL A 88 -6.59 -7.63 -5.64
CA VAL A 88 -5.94 -8.94 -5.72
C VAL A 88 -4.71 -8.83 -6.62
N CYS A 89 -3.53 -9.17 -6.07
CA CYS A 89 -2.25 -8.98 -6.74
C CYS A 89 -2.17 -9.72 -8.08
N ARG A 90 -2.69 -10.95 -8.12
CA ARG A 90 -2.70 -11.80 -9.32
C ARG A 90 -3.52 -11.16 -10.45
N GLU A 91 -4.69 -10.63 -10.13
CA GLU A 91 -5.59 -9.96 -11.08
C GLU A 91 -4.99 -8.65 -11.58
N LEU A 92 -4.48 -7.82 -10.66
CA LEU A 92 -3.79 -6.57 -11.00
C LEU A 92 -2.67 -6.80 -12.02
N LYS A 93 -1.87 -7.86 -11.79
CA LYS A 93 -0.76 -8.26 -12.63
C LYS A 93 -1.16 -9.02 -13.90
N GLY A 94 -2.45 -9.31 -14.10
CA GLY A 94 -2.94 -10.07 -15.25
C GLY A 94 -2.49 -11.53 -15.28
N ILE A 95 -2.07 -12.10 -14.14
CA ILE A 95 -1.53 -13.46 -14.08
C ILE A 95 -2.68 -14.46 -14.23
N GLY A 96 -2.74 -15.13 -15.37
CA GLY A 96 -3.80 -16.09 -15.72
C GLY A 96 -4.90 -15.48 -16.61
N THR A 97 -5.11 -14.17 -16.59
CA THR A 97 -6.06 -13.49 -17.48
C THR A 97 -5.39 -12.90 -18.72
N GLY A 98 -4.08 -12.64 -18.68
CA GLY A 98 -3.31 -12.02 -19.76
C GLY A 98 -3.50 -10.50 -19.89
N LYS A 99 -4.46 -9.91 -19.16
CA LYS A 99 -4.72 -8.47 -19.16
C LYS A 99 -4.19 -7.85 -17.87
N VAL A 100 -3.12 -7.07 -17.98
CA VAL A 100 -2.58 -6.30 -16.85
C VAL A 100 -3.52 -5.13 -16.56
N LEU A 101 -4.10 -5.11 -15.36
CA LEU A 101 -4.92 -3.98 -14.89
C LEU A 101 -4.03 -2.85 -14.36
N ARG A 102 -2.97 -3.21 -13.63
CA ARG A 102 -2.00 -2.25 -13.10
C ARG A 102 -0.61 -2.84 -12.94
N SER A 103 0.41 -2.02 -13.19
CA SER A 103 1.80 -2.39 -12.90
C SER A 103 2.07 -2.36 -11.39
N CYS A 104 3.05 -3.14 -10.91
CA CYS A 104 3.41 -3.15 -9.49
C CYS A 104 3.83 -1.76 -8.99
N ARG A 105 4.58 -1.03 -9.84
CA ARG A 105 4.95 0.38 -9.62
C ARG A 105 3.72 1.29 -9.57
N GLY A 106 2.75 1.08 -10.46
CA GLY A 106 1.47 1.80 -10.43
C GLY A 106 0.72 1.57 -9.12
N CYS A 107 0.64 0.33 -8.64
CA CYS A 107 0.02 0.03 -7.35
C CYS A 107 0.70 0.75 -6.19
N VAL A 108 2.05 0.87 -6.19
CA VAL A 108 2.78 1.64 -5.17
C VAL A 108 2.40 3.12 -5.23
N THR A 109 2.40 3.72 -6.43
CA THR A 109 2.02 5.12 -6.61
C THR A 109 0.60 5.39 -6.14
N ASP A 110 -0.37 4.59 -6.62
CA ASP A 110 -1.79 4.82 -6.32
C ASP A 110 -2.09 4.57 -4.84
N ALA A 111 -1.53 3.51 -4.26
CA ALA A 111 -1.72 3.23 -2.83
C ALA A 111 -1.09 4.31 -1.95
N ALA A 112 0.09 4.81 -2.30
CA ALA A 112 0.75 5.87 -1.53
C ALA A 112 0.02 7.21 -1.65
N GLN A 113 -0.45 7.58 -2.84
CA GLN A 113 -1.25 8.80 -3.04
C GLN A 113 -2.53 8.75 -2.22
N LEU A 114 -3.28 7.66 -2.34
CA LEU A 114 -4.52 7.48 -1.62
C LEU A 114 -4.29 7.45 -0.11
N LEU A 115 -3.27 6.74 0.36
CA LEU A 115 -2.95 6.68 1.79
C LEU A 115 -2.59 8.06 2.36
N ALA A 116 -1.87 8.89 1.59
CA ALA A 116 -1.53 10.24 2.02
C ALA A 116 -2.78 11.10 2.26
N GLU A 117 -3.85 10.93 1.48
CA GLU A 117 -5.13 11.60 1.71
C GLU A 117 -5.74 11.19 3.06
N PHE A 118 -5.76 9.88 3.37
CA PHE A 118 -6.26 9.36 4.64
C PHE A 118 -5.42 9.87 5.82
N CYS A 119 -4.10 9.91 5.71
CA CYS A 119 -3.26 10.48 6.78
C CYS A 119 -3.56 11.97 7.03
N ASN A 120 -3.87 12.74 5.99
CA ASN A 120 -4.23 14.16 6.14
C ASN A 120 -5.66 14.35 6.70
N GLU A 121 -6.57 13.40 6.48
CA GLU A 121 -7.93 13.42 7.07
C GLU A 121 -7.92 13.10 8.58
N SER A 122 -6.83 12.53 9.11
CA SER A 122 -6.71 12.12 10.52
C SER A 122 -6.08 13.17 11.45
N GLU A 123 -5.56 14.28 10.91
CA GLU A 123 -5.07 15.44 11.66
C GLU A 123 -6.22 16.37 12.10
#